data_AF-A0A920NC83-F1
#
_entry.id   AF-A0A920NC83-F1
#
_cell.length_a   1.000
_cell.length_b   1.000
_cell.length_c   1.000
_cell.angle_alpha   90.00
_cell.angle_beta   90.00
_cell.angle_gamma   90.00
#
_symmetry.space_group_name_H-M   'P 1'
#
loop_
_entity.id
_entity.type
_entity.pdbx_description
1 polymer ?
#
loop_
_entity_poly.entity_id
_entity_poly.type
_entity_poly.pdbx_seq_one_letter_code
_entity_poly.pdbx_strand_id
1 'polypeptide(L)'
;MYATGKNSRIQIFTSDGQYVSQWRGVHRPNQIVPSSDGTMVVAELGYKIGLMDGAPEVNEVSHNSGVKIMTKTGQWLGGWGASTGIDGDFLAAHAVGIDSDGSLYVGETLDGARLQKFVRV
;
A
#
# COMPACT_ATOMS: atom_id res chain seq x y z
N MET A 1 9.84 -10.29 -9.94
CA MET A 1 10.06 -8.90 -9.49
C MET A 1 8.74 -8.13 -9.60
N TYR A 2 8.41 -7.28 -8.62
CA TYR A 2 7.21 -6.45 -8.64
C TYR A 2 7.58 -5.00 -8.93
N ALA A 3 6.95 -4.38 -9.93
CA ALA A 3 7.10 -2.95 -10.18
C ALA A 3 5.80 -2.22 -9.85
N THR A 4 5.90 -1.17 -9.03
CA THR A 4 4.82 -0.25 -8.68
C THR A 4 4.99 1.05 -9.47
N GLY A 5 3.89 1.64 -9.92
CA GLY A 5 3.92 2.91 -10.66
C GLY A 5 2.63 3.68 -10.50
N LYS A 6 2.63 4.96 -10.88
CA LYS A 6 1.47 5.87 -10.79
C LYS A 6 0.21 5.40 -11.55
N ASN A 7 0.32 4.32 -12.33
CA ASN A 7 -0.76 3.72 -13.10
C ASN A 7 -1.63 2.72 -12.30
N SER A 8 -1.56 2.74 -10.96
CA SER A 8 -2.46 1.97 -10.07
C SER A 8 -2.55 0.49 -10.44
N ARG A 9 -1.36 -0.08 -10.62
CA ARG A 9 -1.13 -1.49 -10.92
C ARG A 9 0.16 -1.97 -10.28
N ILE A 10 0.26 -3.29 -10.11
CA ILE A 10 1.50 -3.99 -9.78
C ILE A 10 1.82 -4.90 -10.95
N GLN A 11 2.99 -4.75 -11.56
CA GLN A 11 3.43 -5.61 -12.66
C GLN A 11 4.34 -6.72 -12.15
N ILE A 12 4.13 -7.93 -12.66
CA ILE A 12 4.90 -9.13 -12.33
C ILE A 12 5.83 -9.43 -13.48
N PHE A 13 7.10 -9.59 -13.15
CA PHE A 13 8.15 -9.97 -14.08
C PHE A 13 8.87 -11.24 -13.63
N THR A 14 9.35 -12.00 -14.60
CA THR A 14 10.37 -13.02 -14.39
C THR A 14 11.66 -12.41 -13.83
N SER A 15 12.59 -13.24 -13.34
CA SER A 15 13.86 -12.76 -12.78
C SER A 15 14.78 -12.12 -13.83
N ASP A 16 14.64 -12.50 -15.10
CA ASP A 16 15.33 -11.91 -16.26
C ASP A 16 14.59 -10.68 -16.85
N GLY A 17 13.50 -10.23 -16.20
CA GLY A 17 12.83 -8.97 -16.54
C GLY A 17 11.72 -9.06 -17.60
N GLN A 18 11.29 -10.26 -18.00
CA GLN A 18 10.17 -10.44 -18.92
C GLN A 18 8.84 -10.22 -18.20
N TYR A 19 7.94 -9.45 -18.83
CA TYR A 19 6.60 -9.22 -18.29
C TYR A 19 5.77 -10.50 -18.31
N VAL A 20 5.15 -10.84 -17.18
CA VAL A 20 4.26 -12.01 -17.03
C VAL A 20 2.80 -11.58 -16.96
N SER A 21 2.48 -10.71 -15.99
CA SER A 21 1.11 -10.29 -15.73
C SER A 21 1.08 -9.03 -14.86
N GLN A 22 -0.12 -8.59 -14.48
CA GLN A 22 -0.30 -7.45 -13.59
C GLN A 22 -1.52 -7.62 -12.70
N TRP A 23 -1.44 -7.03 -11.51
CA TRP A 23 -2.58 -6.85 -10.61
C TRP A 23 -3.14 -5.45 -10.75
N ARG A 24 -4.47 -5.35 -10.66
CA ARG A 24 -5.25 -4.12 -10.65
C ARG A 24 -6.00 -4.00 -9.33
N GLY A 25 -6.70 -2.88 -9.11
CA GLY A 25 -7.43 -2.64 -7.86
C GLY A 25 -6.52 -2.26 -6.71
N VAL A 26 -5.38 -1.65 -7.03
CA VAL A 26 -4.47 -0.99 -6.09
C VAL A 26 -4.42 0.50 -6.38
N HIS A 27 -4.20 1.33 -5.36
CA HIS A 27 -4.35 2.78 -5.43
C HIS A 27 -3.03 3.46 -5.13
N ARG A 28 -2.28 3.76 -6.21
CA ARG A 28 -0.90 4.28 -6.13
C ARG A 28 -0.06 3.42 -5.15
N PRO A 29 0.12 2.12 -5.46
CA PRO A 29 0.92 1.25 -4.62
C PRO A 29 2.35 1.79 -4.57
N ASN A 30 2.96 1.80 -3.38
CA ASN A 30 4.35 2.21 -3.19
C ASN A 30 5.22 0.96 -3.02
N GLN A 31 5.13 0.30 -1.87
CA GLN A 31 5.87 -0.93 -1.58
C GLN A 31 4.93 -2.13 -1.46
N ILE A 32 5.44 -3.30 -1.87
CA ILE A 32 4.82 -4.60 -1.65
C ILE A 32 5.82 -5.55 -0.99
N VAL A 33 5.40 -6.25 0.07
CA VAL A 33 6.22 -7.23 0.78
C VAL A 33 5.45 -8.54 1.00
N PRO A 34 6.11 -9.70 0.88
CA PRO A 34 5.48 -10.97 1.24
C PRO A 34 5.43 -11.13 2.77
N SER A 35 4.37 -11.73 3.28
CA SER A 35 4.23 -12.20 4.66
C SER A 35 4.58 -13.69 4.77
N SER A 36 4.91 -14.15 5.97
CA SER A 36 5.24 -15.55 6.27
C SER A 36 4.05 -16.49 6.03
N ASP A 37 2.82 -16.00 6.18
CA ASP A 37 1.58 -16.73 5.87
C ASP A 37 1.26 -16.81 4.36
N GLY A 38 2.15 -16.29 3.51
CA GLY A 38 2.01 -16.36 2.07
C GLY A 38 1.08 -15.30 1.48
N THR A 39 0.62 -14.33 2.27
CA THR A 39 -0.04 -13.12 1.76
C THR A 39 0.96 -12.07 1.28
N MET A 40 0.47 -11.05 0.58
CA MET A 40 1.21 -9.90 0.10
C MET A 40 0.63 -8.64 0.73
N VAL A 41 1.47 -7.85 1.39
CA VAL A 41 1.08 -6.59 2.03
C VAL A 41 1.55 -5.44 1.15
N VAL A 42 0.64 -4.53 0.81
CA VAL A 42 0.90 -3.39 -0.07
C VAL A 42 0.62 -2.10 0.67
N ALA A 43 1.59 -1.19 0.68
CA ALA A 43 1.38 0.20 1.11
C ALA A 43 0.76 0.99 -0.05
N GLU A 44 -0.37 1.64 0.19
CA GLU A 44 -1.11 2.44 -0.78
C GLU A 44 -1.09 3.91 -0.39
N LEU A 45 -0.61 4.76 -1.29
CA LEU A 45 -0.55 6.20 -1.03
C LEU A 45 -1.94 6.83 -0.96
N GLY A 46 -2.94 6.22 -1.62
CA GLY A 46 -4.26 6.80 -1.74
C GLY A 46 -4.32 8.04 -2.65
N TYR A 47 -5.52 8.56 -2.80
CA TYR A 47 -5.86 9.75 -3.59
C TYR A 47 -6.42 10.88 -2.74
N LYS A 48 -6.95 10.53 -1.56
CA LYS A 48 -7.52 11.47 -0.61
C LYS A 48 -6.38 11.99 0.27
N ILE A 49 -5.79 13.10 -0.14
CA ILE A 49 -5.24 14.25 0.61
C ILE A 49 -4.61 15.18 -0.44
N GLY A 50 -4.80 16.49 -0.29
CA GLY A 50 -4.20 17.55 -1.11
C GLY A 50 -2.67 17.67 -0.99
N LEU A 51 -1.95 16.54 -0.96
CA LEU A 51 -0.48 16.46 -0.89
C LEU A 51 0.18 16.77 -2.25
N MET A 52 -0.60 17.20 -3.24
CA MET A 52 -0.13 17.74 -4.51
C MET A 52 -1.04 18.91 -4.91
N ASP A 53 -0.41 20.01 -5.34
CA ASP A 53 -1.12 21.08 -6.02
C ASP A 53 -1.76 20.53 -7.31
N GLY A 54 -3.06 20.76 -7.50
CA GLY A 54 -3.84 20.14 -8.57
C GLY A 54 -4.29 18.70 -8.35
N ALA A 55 -4.18 18.14 -7.13
CA ALA A 55 -4.87 16.89 -6.79
C ALA A 55 -6.39 17.06 -7.00
N PRO A 56 -7.08 16.08 -7.61
CA PRO A 56 -8.52 16.16 -7.76
C PRO A 56 -9.17 16.35 -6.39
N GLU A 57 -10.19 17.22 -6.31
CA GLU A 57 -10.93 17.44 -5.07
C GLU A 57 -11.37 16.11 -4.46
N VAL A 58 -11.26 16.04 -3.13
CA VAL A 58 -11.72 14.91 -2.33
C VAL A 58 -13.19 14.65 -2.66
N ASN A 59 -13.47 13.56 -3.39
CA ASN A 59 -14.82 13.02 -3.54
C ASN A 59 -14.87 11.63 -2.88
N GLU A 60 -16.08 11.15 -2.59
CA GLU A 60 -16.32 9.84 -1.94
C GLU A 60 -15.72 8.64 -2.72
N VAL A 61 -15.25 8.86 -3.95
CA VAL A 61 -14.63 7.85 -4.84
C VAL A 61 -13.09 7.82 -4.71
N SER A 62 -12.48 8.80 -4.05
CA SER A 62 -11.03 8.86 -3.83
C SER A 62 -10.62 7.87 -2.73
N HIS A 63 -9.79 6.87 -3.09
CA HIS A 63 -9.38 5.81 -2.18
C HIS A 63 -8.39 6.36 -1.13
N ASN A 64 -8.56 5.95 0.13
CA ASN A 64 -7.73 6.40 1.25
C ASN A 64 -6.29 5.86 1.15
N SER A 65 -5.36 6.53 1.83
CA SER A 65 -4.05 5.94 2.10
C SER A 65 -4.19 4.80 3.11
N GLY A 66 -3.43 3.73 2.93
CA GLY A 66 -3.64 2.53 3.73
C GLY A 66 -2.71 1.36 3.44
N VAL A 67 -3.09 0.23 4.02
CA VAL A 67 -2.49 -1.07 3.80
C VAL A 67 -3.51 -1.97 3.14
N LYS A 68 -3.11 -2.64 2.05
CA LYS A 68 -3.91 -3.67 1.38
C LYS A 68 -3.24 -5.03 1.50
N ILE A 69 -4.02 -6.03 1.92
CA ILE A 69 -3.59 -7.42 2.02
C ILE A 69 -4.18 -8.18 0.82
N MET A 70 -3.31 -8.90 0.12
CA MET A 70 -3.68 -9.65 -1.08
C MET A 70 -3.08 -11.05 -1.06
N THR A 71 -3.64 -11.96 -1.86
CA THR A 71 -3.00 -13.24 -2.15
C THR A 71 -1.76 -13.03 -3.02
N LYS A 72 -0.90 -14.05 -3.09
CA LYS A 72 0.21 -14.12 -4.08
C LYS A 72 -0.24 -14.10 -5.54
N THR A 73 -1.53 -14.23 -5.82
CA THR A 73 -2.11 -14.12 -7.17
C THR A 73 -2.83 -12.79 -7.40
N GLY A 74 -2.80 -11.87 -6.43
CA GLY A 74 -3.36 -10.53 -6.55
C GLY A 74 -4.85 -10.41 -6.21
N GLN A 75 -5.43 -11.40 -5.53
CA GLN A 75 -6.80 -11.29 -5.03
C GLN A 75 -6.82 -10.51 -3.73
N TRP A 76 -7.77 -9.60 -3.57
CA TRP A 76 -7.92 -8.81 -2.35
C TRP A 76 -8.46 -9.67 -1.20
N LEU A 77 -7.80 -9.58 -0.03
CA LEU A 77 -8.19 -10.28 1.20
C LEU A 77 -8.73 -9.33 2.27
N GLY A 78 -8.26 -8.08 2.26
CA GLY A 78 -8.63 -7.09 3.25
C GLY A 78 -7.65 -5.92 3.26
N GLY A 79 -7.80 -5.03 4.24
CA GLY A 79 -6.96 -3.84 4.37
C GLY A 79 -7.66 -2.76 5.19
N TRP A 80 -6.93 -1.70 5.52
CA TRP A 80 -7.46 -0.57 6.29
C TRP A 80 -6.73 0.74 5.98
N GLY A 81 -7.37 1.85 6.32
CA GLY A 81 -6.84 3.22 6.22
C GLY A 81 -7.92 4.24 5.86
N ALA A 82 -7.92 5.40 6.54
CA ALA A 82 -8.95 6.44 6.38
C ALA A 82 -8.44 7.85 5.95
N SER A 83 -7.16 8.05 5.65
CA SER A 83 -6.63 9.38 5.26
C SER A 83 -6.81 10.47 6.33
N THR A 84 -6.77 10.11 7.61
CA THR A 84 -7.03 11.01 8.75
C THR A 84 -5.78 11.44 9.52
N GLY A 85 -4.69 10.66 9.46
CA GLY A 85 -3.45 10.94 10.19
C GLY A 85 -3.49 10.63 11.70
N ILE A 86 -4.56 10.04 12.21
CA ILE A 86 -4.63 9.55 13.60
C ILE A 86 -4.02 8.15 13.70
N ASP A 87 -3.70 7.70 14.91
CA ASP A 87 -3.19 6.35 15.14
C ASP A 87 -4.13 5.28 14.57
N GLY A 88 -3.56 4.34 13.82
CA GLY A 88 -4.31 3.32 13.11
C GLY A 88 -4.67 3.68 11.67
N ASP A 89 -4.55 4.95 11.29
CA ASP A 89 -4.79 5.48 9.95
C ASP A 89 -3.52 6.09 9.33
N PHE A 90 -3.60 6.53 8.08
CA PHE A 90 -2.44 7.03 7.33
C PHE A 90 -2.81 8.25 6.52
N LEU A 91 -1.93 9.25 6.44
CA LEU A 91 -1.96 10.31 5.45
C LEU A 91 -1.26 9.88 4.15
N ALA A 92 -0.14 9.16 4.26
CA ALA A 92 0.65 8.82 3.07
C ALA A 92 1.52 7.57 3.29
N ALA A 93 0.88 6.42 3.51
CA ALA A 93 1.55 5.13 3.62
C ALA A 93 2.43 4.85 2.39
N HIS A 94 3.72 4.59 2.65
CA HIS A 94 4.72 4.49 1.60
C HIS A 94 5.58 3.25 1.73
N ALA A 95 6.07 2.98 2.93
CA ALA A 95 6.89 1.82 3.22
C ALA A 95 6.15 0.85 4.12
N VAL A 96 6.42 -0.45 3.94
CA VAL A 96 5.94 -1.51 4.82
C VAL A 96 7.07 -2.51 5.12
N GLY A 97 7.18 -2.88 6.39
CA GLY A 97 8.04 -3.96 6.89
C GLY A 97 7.25 -4.91 7.77
N ILE A 98 7.70 -6.16 7.86
CA ILE A 98 7.09 -7.20 8.69
C ILE A 98 8.19 -7.82 9.55
N ASP A 99 7.99 -7.92 10.87
CA ASP A 99 8.92 -8.65 11.74
C ASP A 99 8.61 -10.15 11.80
N SER A 100 9.45 -10.91 12.51
CA SER A 100 9.33 -12.37 12.65
C SER A 100 8.02 -12.81 13.32
N ASP A 101 7.41 -11.93 14.13
CA ASP A 101 6.16 -12.20 14.82
C ASP A 101 4.94 -11.83 13.95
N GLY A 102 5.18 -11.31 12.76
CA GLY A 102 4.15 -10.89 11.81
C GLY A 102 3.56 -9.51 12.10
N SER A 103 4.17 -8.72 12.99
CA SER A 103 3.77 -7.33 13.21
C SER A 103 4.19 -6.47 12.02
N LEU A 104 3.35 -5.51 11.67
CA LEU A 104 3.58 -4.62 10.52
C LEU A 104 4.14 -3.29 10.99
N TYR A 105 5.10 -2.75 10.23
CA TYR A 105 5.65 -1.42 10.40
C TYR A 105 5.32 -0.65 9.14
N VAL A 106 4.59 0.46 9.26
CA VAL A 106 4.16 1.26 8.11
C VAL A 106 4.75 2.65 8.25
N GLY A 107 5.59 3.00 7.29
CA GLY A 107 6.23 4.31 7.19
C GLY A 107 5.45 5.22 6.27
N GLU A 108 5.15 6.42 6.75
CA GLU A 108 4.47 7.47 6.00
C GLU A 108 5.48 8.50 5.46
N THR A 109 5.19 9.03 4.28
CA THR A 109 5.94 10.15 3.69
C THR A 109 5.12 11.44 3.78
N LEU A 110 5.62 12.53 3.19
CA LEU A 110 4.92 13.83 3.11
C LEU A 110 4.52 14.30 4.53
N ASP A 111 3.31 14.81 4.70
CA ASP A 111 2.83 15.34 5.98
C ASP A 111 2.57 14.25 7.03
N GLY A 112 2.51 12.97 6.64
CA GLY A 112 2.38 11.87 7.60
C GLY A 112 3.64 11.71 8.46
N ALA A 113 4.82 11.82 7.84
CA ALA A 113 6.15 11.89 8.46
C ALA A 113 6.36 11.04 9.74
N ARG A 114 5.80 9.82 9.78
CA ARG A 114 5.83 8.95 10.96
C ARG A 114 5.95 7.48 10.60
N LEU A 115 6.28 6.67 11.60
CA LEU A 115 6.29 5.22 11.54
C LEU A 115 5.28 4.69 12.56
N GLN A 116 4.38 3.81 12.13
CA GLN A 116 3.44 3.12 13.02
C GLN A 116 3.70 1.62 13.04
N LYS A 117 3.64 1.00 14.23
CA LYS A 117 3.71 -0.46 14.41
C LYS A 117 2.31 -1.02 14.73
N PHE A 118 1.90 -2.03 13.99
CA PHE A 118 0.66 -2.78 14.19
C PHE A 118 1.02 -4.18 14.69
N VAL A 119 0.70 -4.44 15.94
CA VAL A 119 0.99 -5.74 16.58
C VAL A 119 0.02 -6.78 16.08
N ARG A 120 0.54 -7.93 15.64
CA ARG A 120 -0.28 -9.09 15.31
C ARG A 120 -0.80 -9.71 16.62
N VAL A 121 -2.12 -9.89 16.71
CA VAL A 121 -2.82 -10.49 17.85
C VAL A 121 -3.38 -11.88 17.52
#